data_AF-A0A1I7JMQ6-F1
#
_entry.id   AF-A0A1I7JMQ6-F1
#
_cell.length_a   1.000
_cell.length_b   1.000
_cell.length_c   1.000
_cell.angle_alpha   90.00
_cell.angle_beta   90.00
_cell.angle_gamma   90.00
#
_symmetry.space_group_name_H-M   'P 1'
#
loop_
_entity.id
_entity.type
_entity.pdbx_description
1 polymer ?
#
loop_
_entity_poly.entity_id
_entity_poly.type
_entity_poly.pdbx_seq_one_letter_code
_entity_poly.pdbx_strand_id
1 'polypeptide(L)'
;MAVYSKAYRSKKRLLTFCGLYMAAMSLWLLHTSYGLIPFGMAGAFLILISAVVVGVILDLFHATKKTFESRWFYLVGLLTFLSIVCFFVFSKIQSHVTDYRAEEIISELEEYKADKGYYPPDLEALTSHNVYKVPPTAFGVLQQDFQYSLHKPAEYQLNYYSYFGVEHTYHSETGEWSVDD
;
A
#
# COMPACT_ATOMS: atom_id res chain seq x y z
N MET A 1 -41.06 13.63 30.35
CA MET A 1 -40.01 12.59 30.49
C MET A 1 -39.77 11.74 29.23
N ALA A 2 -40.75 11.48 28.34
CA ALA A 2 -40.55 10.61 27.17
C ALA A 2 -39.56 11.12 26.10
N VAL A 3 -39.31 12.44 26.00
CA VAL A 3 -38.42 13.03 24.98
C VAL A 3 -36.93 12.71 25.24
N TYR A 4 -36.51 12.65 26.51
CA TYR A 4 -35.12 12.34 26.87
C TYR A 4 -34.72 10.89 26.54
N SER A 5 -35.69 9.97 26.61
CA SER A 5 -35.49 8.55 26.27
C SER A 5 -35.13 8.33 24.79
N LYS A 6 -35.75 9.11 23.88
CA LYS A 6 -35.57 8.93 22.43
C LYS A 6 -34.20 9.43 21.96
N ALA A 7 -33.75 10.57 22.47
CA ALA A 7 -32.42 11.13 22.17
C ALA A 7 -31.29 10.25 22.69
N TYR A 8 -31.43 9.68 23.90
CA TYR A 8 -30.43 8.77 24.46
C TYR A 8 -30.30 7.47 23.65
N ARG A 9 -31.43 6.94 23.15
CA ARG A 9 -31.45 5.70 22.37
C ARG A 9 -30.83 5.86 20.97
N SER A 10 -30.97 7.03 20.34
CA SER A 10 -30.28 7.37 19.08
C SER A 10 -28.76 7.43 19.28
N LYS A 11 -28.28 8.13 20.32
CA LYS A 11 -26.84 8.25 20.61
C LYS A 11 -26.15 6.90 20.84
N LYS A 12 -26.80 5.97 21.54
CA LYS A 12 -26.25 4.60 21.74
C LYS A 12 -26.08 3.85 20.42
N ARG A 13 -27.09 3.86 19.55
CA ARG A 13 -27.02 3.17 18.25
C ARG A 13 -25.91 3.75 17.37
N LEU A 14 -25.75 5.08 17.38
CA LEU A 14 -24.69 5.76 16.65
C LEU A 14 -23.30 5.34 17.13
N LEU A 15 -23.07 5.33 18.45
CA LEU A 15 -21.80 4.90 19.04
C LEU A 15 -21.46 3.45 18.68
N THR A 16 -22.45 2.55 18.71
CA THR A 16 -22.25 1.16 18.29
C THR A 16 -21.87 1.06 16.82
N PHE A 17 -22.51 1.84 15.95
CA PHE A 17 -22.21 1.85 14.52
C PHE A 17 -20.81 2.40 14.22
N CYS A 18 -20.44 3.53 14.83
CA CYS A 18 -19.09 4.09 14.72
C CYS A 18 -18.03 3.12 15.25
N GLY A 19 -18.29 2.45 16.38
CA GLY A 19 -17.39 1.44 16.94
C GLY A 19 -17.17 0.27 15.99
N LEU A 20 -18.26 -0.27 15.41
CA LEU A 20 -18.18 -1.35 14.42
C LEU A 20 -17.47 -0.92 13.14
N TYR A 21 -17.72 0.31 12.67
CA TYR A 21 -17.04 0.85 11.49
C TYR A 21 -15.53 1.01 11.72
N MET A 22 -15.13 1.58 12.87
CA MET A 22 -13.73 1.73 13.24
C MET A 22 -13.04 0.37 13.39
N ALA A 23 -13.72 -0.62 13.99
CA ALA A 23 -13.20 -1.98 14.09
C ALA A 23 -13.03 -2.63 12.71
N ALA A 24 -14.01 -2.47 11.81
CA ALA A 24 -13.94 -2.97 10.44
C ALA A 24 -12.82 -2.29 9.63
N MET A 25 -12.64 -0.98 9.80
CA MET A 25 -11.53 -0.23 9.20
C MET A 25 -10.17 -0.70 9.70
N SER A 26 -10.02 -0.91 11.02
CA SER A 26 -8.77 -1.42 11.60
C SER A 26 -8.47 -2.84 11.14
N LEU A 27 -9.48 -3.72 11.08
CA LEU A 27 -9.34 -5.08 10.53
C LEU A 27 -8.97 -5.06 9.05
N TRP A 28 -9.57 -4.17 8.26
CA TRP A 28 -9.23 -3.98 6.85
C TRP A 28 -7.80 -3.49 6.67
N LEU A 29 -7.35 -2.48 7.43
CA LEU A 29 -5.97 -1.99 7.43
C LEU A 29 -4.98 -3.10 7.78
N LEU A 30 -5.27 -3.88 8.81
CA LEU A 30 -4.46 -5.02 9.22
C LEU A 30 -4.40 -6.07 8.10
N HIS A 31 -5.52 -6.39 7.47
CA HIS A 31 -5.58 -7.35 6.37
C HIS A 31 -4.79 -6.88 5.14
N THR A 32 -4.87 -5.59 4.79
CA THR A 32 -4.07 -5.01 3.69
C THR A 32 -2.57 -5.03 3.97
N SER A 33 -2.17 -4.97 5.25
CA SER A 33 -0.75 -5.04 5.63
C SER A 33 -0.11 -6.42 5.46
N TYR A 34 -0.91 -7.49 5.35
CA TYR A 34 -0.44 -8.87 5.16
C TYR A 34 -0.34 -9.34 3.69
N GLY A 35 -0.44 -8.45 2.71
CA GLY A 35 -0.17 -8.81 1.31
C GLY A 35 -1.30 -9.54 0.57
N LEU A 36 -2.52 -9.61 1.14
CA LEU A 36 -3.72 -10.06 0.42
C LEU A 36 -4.41 -8.83 -0.23
N ILE A 37 -3.72 -8.25 -1.20
CA ILE A 37 -3.90 -6.87 -1.66
C ILE A 37 -5.11 -6.63 -2.63
N PRO A 38 -5.52 -7.53 -3.54
CA PRO A 38 -6.57 -7.17 -4.51
C PRO A 38 -7.94 -6.91 -3.84
N PHE A 39 -8.22 -7.55 -2.70
CA PHE A 39 -9.44 -7.31 -1.93
C PHE A 39 -9.41 -6.00 -1.12
N GLY A 40 -8.21 -5.47 -0.85
CA GLY A 40 -8.00 -4.23 -0.13
C GLY A 40 -8.64 -3.03 -0.82
N MET A 41 -8.11 -2.65 -1.98
CA MET A 41 -8.58 -1.46 -2.71
C MET A 41 -10.05 -1.55 -3.10
N ALA A 42 -10.49 -2.70 -3.63
CA ALA A 42 -11.91 -2.91 -3.96
C ALA A 42 -12.82 -2.71 -2.73
N GLY A 43 -12.40 -3.22 -1.57
CA GLY A 43 -13.10 -3.01 -0.30
C GLY A 43 -13.19 -1.54 0.10
N ALA A 44 -12.10 -0.77 -0.01
CA ALA A 44 -12.10 0.66 0.29
C ALA A 44 -13.07 1.45 -0.61
N PHE A 45 -13.09 1.16 -1.92
CA PHE A 45 -14.03 1.78 -2.85
C PHE A 45 -15.48 1.43 -2.52
N LEU A 46 -15.78 0.18 -2.19
CA LEU A 46 -17.14 -0.22 -1.77
C LEU A 46 -17.57 0.50 -0.49
N ILE A 47 -16.67 0.66 0.47
CA ILE A 47 -16.95 1.40 1.71
C ILE A 47 -17.20 2.89 1.40
N LEU A 48 -16.36 3.50 0.56
CA LEU A 48 -16.55 4.88 0.12
C LEU A 48 -17.92 5.08 -0.55
N ILE A 49 -18.25 4.22 -1.53
CA ILE A 49 -19.51 4.29 -2.27
C ILE A 49 -20.70 4.09 -1.32
N SER A 50 -20.66 3.08 -0.45
CA SER A 50 -21.75 2.82 0.49
C SER A 50 -21.95 3.97 1.48
N ALA A 51 -20.89 4.58 1.99
CA ALA A 51 -20.99 5.75 2.87
C ALA A 51 -21.67 6.94 2.16
N VAL A 52 -21.29 7.22 0.91
CA VAL A 52 -21.91 8.29 0.10
C VAL A 52 -23.37 7.97 -0.19
N VAL A 53 -23.69 6.75 -0.62
CA VAL A 53 -25.07 6.33 -0.93
C VAL A 53 -25.96 6.42 0.30
N VAL A 54 -25.51 5.96 1.46
CA VAL A 54 -26.28 6.07 2.72
C VAL A 54 -26.48 7.54 3.11
N GLY A 55 -25.45 8.39 2.97
CA GLY A 55 -25.57 9.83 3.21
C GLY A 55 -26.63 10.49 2.32
N VAL A 56 -26.63 10.18 1.02
CA VAL A 56 -27.61 10.69 0.06
C VAL A 56 -29.02 10.19 0.36
N ILE A 57 -29.20 8.90 0.66
CA ILE A 57 -30.51 8.32 1.02
C ILE A 57 -31.07 9.03 2.26
N LEU A 58 -30.26 9.23 3.29
CA LEU A 58 -30.70 9.92 4.52
C LEU A 58 -31.12 11.37 4.26
N ASP A 59 -30.38 12.09 3.41
CA ASP A 59 -30.73 13.46 3.01
C ASP A 59 -32.03 13.50 2.19
N LEU A 60 -32.26 12.54 1.28
CA LEU A 60 -33.50 12.44 0.50
C LEU A 60 -34.71 12.15 1.40
N PHE A 61 -34.60 11.26 2.38
CA PHE A 61 -35.70 10.96 3.31
C PHE A 61 -35.96 12.08 4.33
N HIS A 62 -34.98 12.96 4.59
CA HIS A 62 -35.09 14.07 5.55
C HIS A 62 -35.13 15.44 4.87
N ALA A 63 -35.66 15.52 3.63
CA ALA A 63 -35.62 16.65 2.69
C ALA A 63 -35.88 18.07 3.21
N THR A 64 -36.36 18.26 4.45
CA THR A 64 -36.60 19.58 5.07
C THR A 64 -35.71 19.92 6.27
N LYS A 65 -34.97 18.96 6.85
CA LYS A 65 -34.03 19.22 7.94
C LYS A 65 -32.77 18.39 7.72
N LYS A 66 -31.68 19.02 7.25
CA LYS A 66 -30.35 18.42 7.26
C LYS A 66 -30.05 17.93 8.67
N THR A 67 -30.18 16.63 8.90
CA THR A 67 -29.95 16.05 10.21
C THR A 67 -28.45 16.10 10.47
N PHE A 68 -28.07 16.35 11.72
CA PHE A 68 -26.68 16.27 12.15
C PHE A 68 -26.04 14.91 11.78
N GLU A 69 -26.88 13.87 11.62
CA GLU A 69 -26.50 12.50 11.29
C GLU A 69 -25.98 12.33 9.85
N SER A 70 -26.52 13.02 8.83
CA SER A 70 -26.03 12.86 7.44
C SER A 70 -24.63 13.45 7.22
N ARG A 71 -24.28 14.51 7.94
CA ARG A 71 -22.93 15.11 7.93
C ARG A 71 -21.84 14.10 8.32
N TRP A 72 -22.16 13.16 9.21
CA TRP A 72 -21.20 12.12 9.60
C TRP A 72 -20.89 11.15 8.48
N PHE A 73 -21.88 10.76 7.68
CA PHE A 73 -21.64 9.89 6.53
C PHE A 73 -20.79 10.56 5.46
N TYR A 74 -21.00 11.86 5.21
CA TYR A 74 -20.12 12.62 4.33
C TYR A 74 -18.70 12.78 4.91
N LEU A 75 -18.57 12.98 6.22
CA LEU A 75 -17.26 13.04 6.87
C LEU A 75 -16.53 11.70 6.76
N VAL A 76 -17.23 10.59 7.00
CA VAL A 76 -16.69 9.24 6.82
C VAL A 76 -16.27 9.03 5.37
N GLY A 77 -17.13 9.36 4.40
CA GLY A 77 -16.79 9.28 2.98
C GLY A 77 -15.58 10.14 2.61
N LEU A 78 -15.49 11.36 3.12
CA LEU A 78 -14.35 12.26 2.90
C LEU A 78 -13.05 11.68 3.49
N LEU A 79 -13.09 11.14 4.71
CA LEU A 79 -11.94 10.51 5.35
C LEU A 79 -11.49 9.25 4.60
N THR A 80 -12.44 8.42 4.16
CA THR A 80 -12.13 7.26 3.33
C THR A 80 -11.51 7.69 1.99
N PHE A 81 -12.08 8.69 1.33
CA PHE A 81 -11.51 9.25 0.10
C PHE A 81 -10.07 9.76 0.32
N LEU A 82 -9.84 10.53 1.38
CA LEU A 82 -8.51 11.03 1.73
C LEU A 82 -7.52 9.89 2.00
N SER A 83 -7.96 8.80 2.66
CA SER A 83 -7.12 7.63 2.88
C SER A 83 -6.70 6.94 1.59
N ILE A 84 -7.60 6.85 0.60
CA ILE A 84 -7.28 6.31 -0.74
C ILE A 84 -6.26 7.20 -1.45
N VAL A 85 -6.46 8.52 -1.43
CA VAL A 85 -5.51 9.47 -2.02
C VAL A 85 -4.13 9.36 -1.36
N CYS A 86 -4.08 9.32 -0.02
CA CYS A 86 -2.84 9.11 0.72
C CYS A 86 -2.16 7.80 0.32
N PHE A 87 -2.91 6.70 0.20
CA PHE A 87 -2.38 5.42 -0.24
C PHE A 87 -1.66 5.55 -1.59
N PHE A 88 -2.29 6.13 -2.62
CA PHE A 88 -1.65 6.31 -3.92
C PHE A 88 -0.38 7.18 -3.87
N VAL A 89 -0.39 8.25 -3.06
CA VAL A 89 0.80 9.10 -2.86
C VAL A 89 1.93 8.32 -2.21
N PHE A 90 1.65 7.58 -1.13
CA PHE A 90 2.64 6.73 -0.47
C PHE A 90 3.15 5.63 -1.39
N SER A 91 2.29 5.00 -2.20
CA SER A 91 2.71 3.97 -3.14
C SER A 91 3.68 4.52 -4.19
N LYS A 92 3.44 5.74 -4.70
CA LYS A 92 4.40 6.38 -5.62
C LYS A 92 5.73 6.70 -4.96
N ILE A 93 5.71 7.22 -3.73
CA ILE A 93 6.94 7.51 -2.98
C ILE A 93 7.72 6.21 -2.75
N GLN A 94 7.07 5.13 -2.34
CA GLN A 94 7.72 3.85 -2.11
C GLN A 94 8.27 3.22 -3.40
N SER A 95 7.55 3.34 -4.52
CA SER A 95 8.08 2.94 -5.83
C SER A 95 9.38 3.68 -6.12
N HIS A 96 9.35 5.02 -6.04
CA HIS A 96 10.52 5.83 -6.35
C HIS A 96 11.73 5.53 -5.44
N VAL A 97 11.49 5.31 -4.14
CA VAL A 97 12.56 4.92 -3.20
C VAL A 97 13.08 3.51 -3.51
N THR A 98 12.22 2.59 -3.93
CA THR A 98 12.64 1.22 -4.30
C THR A 98 13.46 1.25 -5.59
N ASP A 99 13.03 2.02 -6.60
CA ASP A 99 13.75 2.19 -7.86
C ASP A 99 15.15 2.79 -7.61
N TYR A 100 15.24 3.84 -6.79
CA TYR A 100 16.53 4.43 -6.40
C TYR A 100 17.46 3.42 -5.73
N ARG A 101 16.94 2.59 -4.81
CA ARG A 101 17.72 1.55 -4.13
C ARG A 101 18.14 0.43 -5.10
N ALA A 102 17.28 0.09 -6.05
CA ALA A 102 17.61 -0.88 -7.08
C ALA A 102 18.74 -0.36 -7.99
N GLU A 103 18.69 0.91 -8.39
CA GLU A 103 19.76 1.58 -9.15
C GLU A 103 21.10 1.58 -8.37
N GLU A 104 21.06 1.83 -7.07
CA GLU A 104 22.24 1.75 -6.19
C GLU A 104 22.85 0.33 -6.20
N ILE A 105 22.03 -0.71 -6.08
CA ILE A 105 22.48 -2.11 -6.15
C ILE A 105 23.04 -2.44 -7.54
N ILE A 106 22.38 -2.01 -8.61
CA ILE A 106 22.83 -2.22 -9.99
C ILE A 106 24.20 -1.57 -10.21
N SER A 107 24.38 -0.33 -9.75
CA SER A 107 25.66 0.38 -9.86
C SER A 107 26.79 -0.39 -9.19
N GLU A 108 26.57 -0.88 -7.97
CA GLU A 108 27.56 -1.67 -7.21
C GLU A 108 27.87 -3.01 -7.90
N LEU A 109 26.87 -3.67 -8.50
CA LEU A 109 27.07 -4.90 -9.29
C LEU A 109 27.94 -4.64 -10.53
N GLU A 110 27.72 -3.53 -11.23
CA GLU A 110 28.52 -3.15 -12.39
C GLU A 110 29.95 -2.77 -11.99
N GLU A 111 30.14 -2.03 -10.89
CA GLU A 111 31.46 -1.72 -10.35
C GLU A 111 32.22 -2.99 -9.93
N TYR A 112 31.54 -3.92 -9.26
CA TYR A 112 32.13 -5.22 -8.89
C TYR A 112 32.61 -5.99 -10.12
N LYS A 113 31.78 -6.04 -11.18
CA LYS A 113 32.16 -6.68 -12.45
C LYS A 113 33.31 -5.96 -13.12
N ALA A 114 33.38 -4.64 -13.08
CA ALA A 114 34.48 -3.88 -13.64
C ALA A 114 35.82 -4.19 -12.94
N ASP A 115 35.81 -4.42 -11.62
CA ASP A 115 37.01 -4.77 -10.85
C ASP A 115 37.40 -6.26 -10.97
N LYS A 116 36.42 -7.18 -10.86
CA LYS A 116 36.67 -8.63 -10.80
C LYS A 116 36.56 -9.35 -12.14
N GLY A 117 35.90 -8.74 -13.12
CA GLY A 117 35.60 -9.33 -14.43
C GLY A 117 34.39 -10.27 -14.47
N TYR A 118 33.67 -10.43 -13.34
CA TYR A 118 32.48 -11.27 -13.22
C TYR A 118 31.52 -10.69 -12.17
N TYR A 119 30.23 -11.00 -12.27
CA TYR A 119 29.23 -10.61 -11.25
C TYR A 119 29.32 -11.50 -10.00
N PRO A 120 28.97 -10.97 -8.80
CA PRO A 120 29.04 -11.76 -7.58
C PRO A 120 28.02 -12.91 -7.57
N PRO A 121 28.28 -13.98 -6.79
CA PRO A 121 27.34 -15.11 -6.68
C PRO A 121 26.04 -14.74 -5.95
N ASP A 122 26.07 -13.74 -5.07
CA ASP A 122 24.94 -13.24 -4.30
C ASP A 122 25.13 -11.74 -3.96
N LEU A 123 24.07 -11.10 -3.46
CA LEU A 123 24.13 -9.69 -3.05
C LEU A 123 24.92 -9.47 -1.74
N GLU A 124 25.12 -10.51 -0.92
CA GLU A 124 25.89 -10.39 0.33
C GLU A 124 27.38 -10.15 0.03
N ALA A 125 27.90 -10.67 -1.08
CA ALA A 125 29.26 -10.42 -1.54
C ALA A 125 29.57 -8.94 -1.82
N LEU A 126 28.54 -8.12 -2.14
CA LEU A 126 28.69 -6.66 -2.32
C LEU A 126 29.06 -5.95 -1.01
N THR A 127 28.69 -6.53 0.14
CA THR A 127 28.95 -5.90 1.45
C THR A 127 30.42 -5.83 1.82
N SER A 128 31.27 -6.58 1.12
CA SER A 128 32.72 -6.54 1.29
C SER A 128 33.38 -5.32 0.65
N HIS A 129 32.69 -4.59 -0.24
CA HIS A 129 33.31 -3.54 -1.07
C HIS A 129 32.95 -2.10 -0.70
N ASN A 130 31.71 -1.79 -0.25
CA ASN A 130 31.35 -0.45 0.26
C ASN A 130 29.96 -0.38 0.92
N VAL A 131 29.10 -1.40 0.74
CA VAL A 131 27.73 -1.39 1.23
C VAL A 131 27.61 -2.09 2.58
N TYR A 132 27.34 -1.36 3.67
CA TYR A 132 27.24 -1.96 5.01
C TYR A 132 26.11 -3.01 5.13
N LYS A 133 25.07 -2.90 4.29
CA LYS A 133 23.97 -3.85 4.12
C LYS A 133 23.18 -3.53 2.85
N VAL A 134 22.80 -4.54 2.07
CA VAL A 134 21.90 -4.37 0.90
C VAL A 134 20.62 -3.66 1.36
N PRO A 135 20.25 -2.52 0.75
CA PRO A 135 19.04 -1.82 1.15
C PRO A 135 17.82 -2.66 0.75
N PRO A 136 16.84 -2.85 1.65
CA PRO A 136 15.63 -3.57 1.29
C PRO A 136 14.72 -2.69 0.43
N THR A 137 13.68 -3.26 -0.17
CA THR A 137 12.61 -2.53 -0.84
C THR A 137 11.89 -1.57 0.12
N ALA A 138 11.24 -0.54 -0.41
CA ALA A 138 10.41 0.37 0.38
C ALA A 138 8.94 -0.10 0.48
N PHE A 139 8.60 -1.23 -0.14
CA PHE A 139 7.24 -1.78 -0.15
C PHE A 139 6.94 -2.58 1.13
N GLY A 140 5.70 -2.45 1.61
CA GLY A 140 5.20 -3.18 2.77
C GLY A 140 5.51 -2.56 4.13
N VAL A 141 4.90 -3.12 5.18
CA VAL A 141 5.25 -2.80 6.58
C VAL A 141 6.48 -3.59 7.03
N LEU A 142 6.59 -4.82 6.53
CA LEU A 142 7.78 -5.63 6.61
C LEU A 142 8.57 -5.38 5.32
N GLN A 143 9.72 -4.72 5.47
CA GLN A 143 10.65 -4.49 4.38
C GLN A 143 11.00 -5.84 3.74
N GLN A 144 10.84 -5.94 2.42
CA GLN A 144 11.22 -7.13 1.65
C GLN A 144 12.58 -6.93 1.01
N ASP A 145 13.39 -7.98 0.93
CA ASP A 145 14.69 -7.91 0.27
C ASP A 145 14.54 -8.00 -1.25
N PHE A 146 15.50 -7.43 -1.97
CA PHE A 146 15.64 -7.68 -3.40
C PHE A 146 16.07 -9.14 -3.62
N GLN A 147 15.50 -9.75 -4.65
CA GLN A 147 15.89 -11.08 -5.09
C GLN A 147 16.90 -10.94 -6.23
N TYR A 148 17.93 -11.78 -6.19
CA TYR A 148 19.01 -11.77 -7.16
C TYR A 148 19.24 -13.17 -7.68
N SER A 149 19.39 -13.29 -9.00
CA SER A 149 19.69 -14.57 -9.65
C SER A 149 20.73 -14.40 -10.75
N LEU A 150 21.82 -15.16 -10.61
CA LEU A 150 22.89 -15.21 -11.61
C LEU A 150 22.57 -16.33 -12.62
N HIS A 151 22.32 -15.96 -13.87
CA HIS A 151 21.96 -16.91 -14.94
C HIS A 151 23.20 -17.36 -15.73
N LYS A 152 24.13 -16.44 -15.96
CA LYS A 152 25.44 -16.71 -16.59
C LYS A 152 26.51 -15.87 -15.89
N PRO A 153 27.81 -16.16 -16.07
CA PRO A 153 28.89 -15.36 -15.47
C PRO A 153 28.84 -13.86 -15.82
N ALA A 154 28.14 -13.52 -16.89
CA ALA A 154 27.99 -12.16 -17.42
C ALA A 154 26.54 -11.65 -17.43
N GLU A 155 25.58 -12.38 -16.83
CA GLU A 155 24.16 -12.01 -16.83
C GLU A 155 23.52 -12.33 -15.47
N TYR A 156 22.97 -11.31 -14.83
CA TYR A 156 22.13 -11.41 -13.65
C TYR A 156 20.73 -10.82 -13.87
N GLN A 157 19.82 -11.20 -13.00
CA GLN A 157 18.52 -10.55 -12.81
C GLN A 157 18.38 -10.05 -11.37
N LEU A 158 17.76 -8.89 -11.22
CA LEU A 158 17.39 -8.32 -9.93
C LEU A 158 15.88 -8.12 -9.93
N ASN A 159 15.17 -8.77 -9.02
CA ASN A 159 13.72 -8.74 -8.97
C ASN A 159 13.19 -8.30 -7.61
N TYR A 160 12.02 -7.66 -7.63
CA TYR A 160 11.29 -7.28 -6.43
C TYR A 160 9.78 -7.31 -6.67
N TYR A 161 9.02 -7.50 -5.61
CA TYR A 161 7.56 -7.44 -5.67
C TYR A 161 7.05 -6.07 -5.22
N SER A 162 6.21 -5.47 -6.05
CA SER A 162 5.50 -4.24 -5.72
C SER A 162 4.09 -4.54 -5.18
N TYR A 163 3.26 -3.51 -5.03
CA TYR A 163 1.87 -3.70 -4.64
C TYR A 163 1.13 -4.64 -5.61
N PHE A 164 0.14 -5.36 -5.08
CA PHE A 164 -0.67 -6.33 -5.83
C PHE A 164 0.09 -7.59 -6.30
N GLY A 165 1.33 -7.80 -5.83
CA GLY A 165 2.11 -8.97 -6.23
C GLY A 165 2.75 -8.84 -7.61
N VAL A 166 2.69 -7.65 -8.20
CA VAL A 166 3.34 -7.34 -9.48
C VAL A 166 4.84 -7.43 -9.30
N GLU A 167 5.47 -8.31 -10.06
CA GLU A 167 6.90 -8.55 -10.07
C GLU A 167 7.60 -7.60 -11.05
N HIS A 168 8.64 -6.94 -10.57
CA HIS A 168 9.53 -6.10 -11.39
C HIS A 168 10.87 -6.81 -11.49
N THR A 169 11.32 -7.08 -12.71
CA THR A 169 12.57 -7.81 -12.96
C THR A 169 13.47 -6.99 -13.87
N TYR A 170 14.64 -6.62 -13.37
CA TYR A 170 15.70 -6.00 -14.15
C TYR A 170 16.55 -7.08 -14.81
N HIS A 171 16.79 -6.93 -16.12
CA HIS A 171 17.64 -7.82 -16.91
C HIS A 171 18.94 -7.10 -17.26
N SER A 172 20.07 -7.57 -16.72
CA SER A 172 21.39 -6.96 -16.99
C SER A 172 21.83 -7.07 -18.46
N GLU A 173 21.32 -8.06 -19.20
CA GLU A 173 21.63 -8.24 -20.63
C GLU A 173 21.09 -7.08 -21.48
N THR A 174 19.86 -6.64 -21.20
CA THR A 174 19.18 -5.57 -21.96
C THR A 174 19.29 -4.20 -21.28
N GLY A 175 19.52 -4.17 -19.96
CA GLY A 175 19.47 -2.96 -19.16
C GLY A 175 18.04 -2.46 -18.93
N GLU A 176 17.04 -3.33 -19.07
CA GLU A 176 15.63 -2.96 -19.00
C GLU A 176 14.88 -3.67 -17.86
N TRP A 177 13.86 -3.00 -17.35
CA TRP A 177 12.90 -3.57 -16.41
C TRP A 177 11.73 -4.20 -17.16
N SER A 178 11.40 -5.45 -16.83
CA SER A 178 10.15 -6.11 -17.19
C SER A 178 9.19 -6.12 -16.01
N VAL A 179 7.89 -6.08 -16.29
CA VAL A 179 6.82 -6.11 -15.30
C VAL A 179 5.91 -7.28 -15.61
N ASP A 180 5.74 -8.18 -14.65
CA ASP A 180 4.86 -9.36 -14.74
C ASP A 180 3.81 -9.33 -13.61
N ASP A 181 2.54 -9.61 -13.98
CA ASP A 181 1.35 -9.55 -13.11
C ASP A 181 0.83 -10.94 -12.70
#